data_AF-A0A2D9FWK0-F1
#
_entry.id   AF-A0A2D9FWK0-F1
#
_cell.length_a   1.000
_cell.length_b   1.000
_cell.length_c   1.000
_cell.angle_alpha   90.00
_cell.angle_beta   90.00
_cell.angle_gamma   90.00
#
_symmetry.space_group_name_H-M   'P 1'
#
loop_
_entity.id
_entity.type
_entity.pdbx_description
1 polymer ?
#
loop_
_entity_poly.entity_id
_entity_poly.type
_entity_poly.pdbx_seq_one_letter_code
_entity_poly.pdbx_strand_id
1 'polypeptide(L)'
;MMHQNHRKKLFSLFEENQSGVVFIQGSDILYRNETDYEYSFRQESNFWYLTGVNEPDCALILDLKTEEYHLFVPNRDAQYAVWHGYVKSREAWQEQYNPDHLHFTNEILTVMNEIKPGKVYCLNEADAELVEDLDRGFEADIETLQDALTYCRVIKTDEELEYMRKSARINNLAHTEVMKAIKPGMHEYELKALFTKIHYENGLQQDAYNGIFAGGKNGAILHYVENNSRIKDGDLFLIDAGHEYEGYASDITRTFPANGTFTDIQAGVYDAVLNALNSCIESVDVGVKMEDLHLSAARTMMQGLKDIGLLKGSLDDIMENDIFALFFPHGLGHFLGLDTHDVGGYPKGVERIDRPGIKFLRVRRDLQPGMVITIEPGIYFIPALLIPALEDDTQSQFLNADKLTNLFDFGGIRIEDNIVVTENGYENMTDVPKDRNELEKIISS
;
A
#
# COMPACT_ATOMS: atom_id res chain seq x y z
N MET A 1 18.24 -14.66 6.16
CA MET A 1 18.19 -15.60 5.02
C MET A 1 17.36 -15.01 3.88
N MET A 2 16.17 -14.47 4.16
CA MET A 2 15.32 -13.68 3.24
C MET A 2 16.06 -12.79 2.24
N HIS A 3 16.78 -11.78 2.73
CA HIS A 3 17.49 -10.81 1.87
C HIS A 3 18.57 -11.45 0.97
N GLN A 4 19.21 -12.53 1.42
CA GLN A 4 20.15 -13.28 0.58
C GLN A 4 19.40 -13.98 -0.58
N ASN A 5 18.21 -14.52 -0.32
CA ASN A 5 17.37 -15.10 -1.37
C ASN A 5 16.86 -14.03 -2.34
N HIS A 6 16.56 -12.81 -1.85
CA HIS A 6 16.20 -11.67 -2.70
C HIS A 6 17.34 -11.28 -3.64
N ARG A 7 18.58 -11.23 -3.14
CA ARG A 7 19.77 -10.99 -3.99
C ARG A 7 19.95 -12.09 -5.04
N LYS A 8 19.82 -13.37 -4.65
CA LYS A 8 19.87 -14.50 -5.62
C LYS A 8 18.78 -14.39 -6.70
N LYS A 9 17.56 -13.99 -6.31
CA LYS A 9 16.46 -13.75 -7.24
C LYS A 9 16.83 -12.64 -8.23
N LEU A 10 17.41 -11.54 -7.74
CA LEU A 10 17.87 -10.44 -8.58
C LEU A 10 19.01 -10.88 -9.52
N PHE A 11 20.04 -11.56 -9.02
CA PHE A 11 21.15 -12.06 -9.84
C PHE A 11 20.67 -12.95 -10.99
N SER A 12 19.67 -13.80 -10.76
CA SER A 12 19.11 -14.68 -11.78
C SER A 12 18.45 -13.98 -12.98
N LEU A 13 18.24 -12.65 -12.91
CA LEU A 13 17.69 -11.85 -14.00
C LEU A 13 18.76 -11.24 -14.91
N PHE A 14 20.04 -11.29 -14.51
CA PHE A 14 21.17 -10.81 -15.29
C PHE A 14 21.88 -11.96 -16.02
N GLU A 15 22.68 -11.66 -17.04
CA GLU A 15 23.44 -12.69 -17.75
C GLU A 15 24.55 -13.27 -16.86
N GLU A 16 24.81 -14.57 -16.99
CA GLU A 16 25.91 -15.22 -16.24
C GLU A 16 27.25 -14.53 -16.55
N ASN A 17 28.02 -14.21 -15.49
CA ASN A 17 29.31 -13.51 -15.59
C ASN A 17 29.24 -12.12 -16.24
N GLN A 18 28.07 -11.47 -16.23
CA GLN A 18 27.90 -10.12 -16.76
C GLN A 18 28.85 -9.15 -16.07
N SER A 19 29.60 -8.40 -16.87
CA SER A 19 30.54 -7.40 -16.37
C SER A 19 29.79 -6.12 -15.98
N GLY A 20 29.22 -6.09 -14.79
CA GLY A 20 28.53 -4.92 -14.24
C GLY A 20 28.28 -5.03 -12.75
N VAL A 21 27.83 -3.95 -12.14
CA VAL A 21 27.46 -3.90 -10.73
C VAL A 21 26.10 -3.26 -10.54
N VAL A 22 25.37 -3.69 -9.53
CA VAL A 22 24.25 -2.92 -8.96
C VAL A 22 24.80 -2.00 -7.88
N PHE A 23 24.45 -0.72 -7.92
CA PHE A 23 24.75 0.25 -6.87
C PHE A 23 23.47 0.91 -6.38
N ILE A 24 23.25 0.91 -5.07
CA ILE A 24 22.10 1.56 -4.44
C ILE A 24 22.55 2.24 -3.15
N GLN A 25 22.22 3.51 -2.97
CA GLN A 25 22.31 4.17 -1.68
C GLN A 25 21.07 3.86 -0.82
N GLY A 26 21.30 3.56 0.45
CA GLY A 26 20.24 3.58 1.45
C GLY A 26 19.81 5.02 1.74
N SER A 27 18.70 5.16 2.46
CA SER A 27 18.18 6.44 2.92
C SER A 27 19.08 7.09 3.97
N ASP A 28 19.12 8.41 3.93
CA ASP A 28 19.68 9.24 4.98
C ASP A 28 18.60 9.66 5.98
N ILE A 29 19.00 10.23 7.12
CA ILE A 29 18.06 10.82 8.08
C ILE A 29 17.45 12.08 7.46
N LEU A 30 16.12 12.16 7.46
CA LEU A 30 15.39 13.36 7.05
C LEU A 30 15.22 14.32 8.22
N TYR A 31 15.34 15.62 7.95
CA TYR A 31 15.20 16.68 8.94
C TYR A 31 14.00 17.58 8.63
N ARG A 32 13.38 18.14 9.66
CA ARG A 32 12.29 19.11 9.50
C ARG A 32 12.86 20.45 9.05
N ASN A 33 12.67 20.77 7.77
CA ASN A 33 13.18 22.00 7.16
C ASN A 33 14.70 22.14 7.43
N GLU A 34 15.17 23.34 7.77
CA GLU A 34 16.57 23.62 8.12
C GLU A 34 16.83 23.53 9.64
N THR A 35 16.13 22.63 10.35
CA THR A 35 16.28 22.42 11.81
C THR A 35 16.95 21.08 12.13
N ASP A 36 17.31 20.87 13.39
CA ASP A 36 17.92 19.64 13.91
C ASP A 36 16.88 18.58 14.35
N TYR A 37 15.59 18.78 14.03
CA TYR A 37 14.57 17.77 14.30
C TYR A 37 14.63 16.66 13.25
N GLU A 38 15.02 15.46 13.67
CA GLU A 38 15.02 14.24 12.86
C GLU A 38 13.60 13.64 12.76
N TYR A 39 13.19 13.26 11.56
CA TYR A 39 12.03 12.39 11.37
C TYR A 39 12.40 10.95 11.74
N SER A 40 11.38 10.15 12.11
CA SER A 40 11.56 8.71 12.29
C SER A 40 12.14 8.09 11.03
N PHE A 41 13.26 7.37 11.17
CA PHE A 41 13.94 6.74 10.04
C PHE A 41 13.13 5.56 9.48
N ARG A 42 12.99 5.51 8.16
CA ARG A 42 12.43 4.38 7.40
C ARG A 42 13.26 4.23 6.13
N GLN A 43 13.75 3.03 5.88
CA GLN A 43 14.69 2.74 4.80
C GLN A 43 14.06 2.80 3.40
N GLU A 44 14.86 3.02 2.36
CA GLU A 44 14.45 2.84 0.97
C GLU A 44 14.07 1.37 0.72
N SER A 45 12.89 1.14 0.12
CA SER A 45 12.26 -0.19 0.05
C SER A 45 13.12 -1.22 -0.69
N ASN A 46 13.80 -0.84 -1.77
CA ASN A 46 14.61 -1.77 -2.55
C ASN A 46 15.96 -2.09 -1.88
N PHE A 47 16.57 -1.11 -1.24
CA PHE A 47 17.76 -1.27 -0.40
C PHE A 47 17.44 -2.18 0.77
N TRP A 48 16.32 -1.95 1.47
CA TRP A 48 15.81 -2.85 2.51
C TRP A 48 15.56 -4.25 1.97
N TYR A 49 14.87 -4.37 0.83
CA TYR A 49 14.58 -5.66 0.18
C TYR A 49 15.86 -6.50 -0.02
N LEU A 50 16.93 -5.88 -0.51
CA LEU A 50 18.19 -6.57 -0.82
C LEU A 50 19.12 -6.77 0.39
N THR A 51 19.02 -5.95 1.43
CA THR A 51 20.03 -5.92 2.51
C THR A 51 19.48 -6.27 3.89
N GLY A 52 18.24 -5.87 4.19
CA GLY A 52 17.71 -5.87 5.55
C GLY A 52 18.37 -4.86 6.49
N VAL A 53 19.13 -3.89 5.97
CA VAL A 53 19.83 -2.88 6.77
C VAL A 53 18.88 -1.72 7.08
N ASN A 54 18.60 -1.49 8.37
CA ASN A 54 17.76 -0.38 8.83
C ASN A 54 18.56 0.75 9.51
N GLU A 55 19.82 0.92 9.11
CA GLU A 55 20.63 2.06 9.50
C GLU A 55 20.79 3.06 8.35
N PRO A 56 20.83 4.37 8.64
CA PRO A 56 21.01 5.40 7.64
C PRO A 56 22.45 5.45 7.12
N ASP A 57 22.64 6.17 6.01
CA ASP A 57 23.93 6.50 5.42
C ASP A 57 24.74 5.25 4.99
N CYS A 58 24.05 4.18 4.59
CA CYS A 58 24.65 2.94 4.08
C CYS A 58 24.51 2.85 2.55
N ALA A 59 25.33 2.03 1.90
CA ALA A 59 25.19 1.73 0.47
C ALA A 59 25.51 0.26 0.18
N LEU A 60 25.08 -0.25 -0.97
CA LEU A 60 25.40 -1.61 -1.41
C LEU A 60 26.01 -1.60 -2.80
N ILE A 61 26.93 -2.54 -3.03
CA ILE A 61 27.30 -2.98 -4.38
C ILE A 61 27.01 -4.48 -4.48
N LEU A 62 26.33 -4.89 -5.55
CA LEU A 62 26.28 -6.30 -5.96
C LEU A 62 27.13 -6.47 -7.21
N ASP A 63 28.18 -7.30 -7.15
CA ASP A 63 28.97 -7.66 -8.32
C ASP A 63 28.23 -8.74 -9.11
N LEU A 64 27.73 -8.39 -10.30
CA LEU A 64 26.96 -9.31 -11.14
C LEU A 64 27.80 -10.45 -11.71
N LYS A 65 29.13 -10.30 -11.74
CA LYS A 65 30.04 -11.32 -12.27
C LYS A 65 30.35 -12.40 -11.24
N THR A 66 30.57 -12.01 -10.00
CA THR A 66 30.95 -12.92 -8.90
C THR A 66 29.77 -13.30 -8.01
N GLU A 67 28.63 -12.62 -8.17
CA GLU A 67 27.45 -12.68 -7.31
C GLU A 67 27.74 -12.32 -5.84
N GLU A 68 28.78 -11.50 -5.60
CA GLU A 68 29.19 -11.06 -4.27
C GLU A 68 28.45 -9.80 -3.82
N TYR A 69 28.06 -9.77 -2.55
CA TYR A 69 27.42 -8.65 -1.88
C TYR A 69 28.41 -7.84 -1.04
N HIS A 70 28.63 -6.59 -1.45
CA HIS A 70 29.42 -5.60 -0.75
C HIS A 70 28.50 -4.65 0.01
N LEU A 71 28.66 -4.55 1.33
CA LEU A 71 27.96 -3.59 2.18
C LEU A 71 28.91 -2.46 2.59
N PHE A 72 28.47 -1.22 2.40
CA PHE A 72 29.18 -0.01 2.81
C PHE A 72 28.46 0.63 3.99
N VAL A 73 29.18 0.81 5.10
CA VAL A 73 28.63 1.37 6.33
C VAL A 73 29.34 2.67 6.71
N PRO A 74 28.69 3.60 7.42
CA PRO A 74 29.34 4.86 7.80
C PRO A 74 30.46 4.62 8.81
N ASN A 75 31.59 5.31 8.64
CA ASN A 75 32.67 5.31 9.63
C ASN A 75 32.35 6.27 10.78
N ARG A 76 31.63 5.77 11.79
CA ARG A 76 31.19 6.55 12.96
C ARG A 76 32.29 6.62 14.02
N ASP A 77 32.43 7.80 14.64
CA ASP A 77 33.46 8.07 15.63
C ASP A 77 32.92 8.00 17.08
N ALA A 78 33.79 8.29 18.05
CA ALA A 78 33.41 8.33 19.46
C ALA A 78 32.39 9.44 19.78
N GLN A 79 32.30 10.49 18.97
CA GLN A 79 31.29 11.53 19.17
C GLN A 79 29.92 10.99 18.79
N TYR A 80 29.79 10.29 17.66
CA TYR A 80 28.55 9.60 17.31
C TYR A 80 28.07 8.68 18.44
N ALA A 81 29.00 7.94 19.07
CA ALA A 81 28.70 7.06 20.20
C ALA A 81 27.97 7.77 21.37
N VAL A 82 28.34 9.03 21.63
CA VAL A 82 27.78 9.84 22.72
C VAL A 82 26.38 10.35 22.39
N TRP A 83 26.12 10.71 21.12
CA TRP A 83 24.89 11.39 20.71
C TRP A 83 23.82 10.45 20.16
N HIS A 84 24.19 9.46 19.35
CA HIS A 84 23.27 8.62 18.58
C HIS A 84 23.28 7.14 19.02
N GLY A 85 24.08 6.80 20.02
CA GLY A 85 24.17 5.44 20.57
C GLY A 85 25.36 4.65 20.02
N TYR A 86 25.43 3.36 20.38
CA TYR A 86 26.63 2.55 20.17
C TYR A 86 27.12 2.52 18.72
N VAL A 87 28.42 2.79 18.53
CA VAL A 87 29.09 2.52 17.26
C VAL A 87 29.23 1.02 17.11
N LYS A 88 28.46 0.46 16.17
CA LYS A 88 28.47 -0.99 15.87
C LYS A 88 29.85 -1.40 15.34
N SER A 89 30.43 -2.47 15.91
CA SER A 89 31.72 -2.99 15.45
C SER A 89 31.59 -3.67 14.09
N ARG A 90 32.70 -3.83 13.37
CA ARG A 90 32.71 -4.54 12.07
C ARG A 90 32.17 -5.97 12.20
N GLU A 91 32.49 -6.65 13.30
CA GLU A 91 32.00 -8.01 13.58
C GLU A 91 30.49 -8.04 13.75
N ALA A 92 29.90 -7.03 14.41
CA ALA A 92 28.46 -6.95 14.60
C ALA A 92 27.73 -6.63 13.28
N TRP A 93 28.30 -5.79 12.40
CA TRP A 93 27.79 -5.62 11.03
C TRP A 93 27.83 -6.93 10.24
N GLN A 94 28.96 -7.64 10.32
CA GLN A 94 29.15 -8.92 9.65
C GLN A 94 28.17 -9.99 10.14
N GLU A 95 27.98 -10.12 11.45
CA GLU A 95 27.08 -11.10 12.06
C GLU A 95 25.61 -10.81 11.71
N GLN A 96 25.20 -9.54 11.73
CA GLN A 96 23.80 -9.17 11.51
C GLN A 96 23.38 -9.27 10.04
N TYR A 97 24.21 -8.78 9.11
CA TYR A 97 23.81 -8.64 7.69
C TYR A 97 24.49 -9.62 6.75
N ASN A 98 25.55 -10.29 7.22
CA ASN A 98 26.30 -11.29 6.48
C ASN A 98 26.65 -10.85 5.04
N PRO A 99 27.31 -9.70 4.84
CA PRO A 99 27.86 -9.34 3.53
C PRO A 99 29.04 -10.24 3.18
N ASP A 100 29.31 -10.43 1.88
CA ASP A 100 30.52 -11.11 1.43
C ASP A 100 31.74 -10.21 1.70
N HIS A 101 31.56 -8.89 1.55
CA HIS A 101 32.56 -7.88 1.90
C HIS A 101 31.95 -6.69 2.64
N LEU A 102 32.60 -6.28 3.74
CA LEU A 102 32.20 -5.11 4.53
C LEU A 102 33.23 -3.97 4.38
N HIS A 103 32.75 -2.81 3.95
CA HIS A 103 33.54 -1.60 3.65
C HIS A 103 32.99 -0.38 4.39
N PHE A 104 33.77 0.68 4.47
CA PHE A 104 33.27 2.01 4.83
C PHE A 104 32.79 2.78 3.59
N THR A 105 31.81 3.66 3.75
CA THR A 105 31.23 4.45 2.64
C THR A 105 32.24 5.31 1.88
N ASN A 106 33.34 5.75 2.51
CA ASN A 106 34.41 6.47 1.82
C ASN A 106 35.29 5.57 0.93
N GLU A 107 35.06 4.26 0.91
CA GLU A 107 35.79 3.27 0.10
C GLU A 107 35.04 2.86 -1.18
N ILE A 108 33.84 3.41 -1.45
CA ILE A 108 33.00 3.05 -2.61
C ILE A 108 33.78 3.17 -3.94
N LEU A 109 34.43 4.31 -4.18
CA LEU A 109 35.22 4.52 -5.40
C LEU A 109 36.41 3.56 -5.52
N THR A 110 37.04 3.20 -4.39
CA THR A 110 38.14 2.23 -4.37
C THR A 110 37.63 0.87 -4.83
N VAL A 111 36.53 0.39 -4.26
CA VAL A 111 35.92 -0.90 -4.61
C VAL A 111 35.43 -0.92 -6.07
N MET A 112 34.77 0.14 -6.55
CA MET A 112 34.34 0.23 -7.95
C MET A 112 35.53 0.17 -8.93
N ASN A 113 36.66 0.81 -8.58
CA ASN A 113 37.89 0.76 -9.39
C ASN A 113 38.61 -0.59 -9.37
N GLU A 114 38.42 -1.38 -8.31
CA GLU A 114 38.93 -2.75 -8.23
C GLU A 114 38.08 -3.70 -9.09
N ILE A 115 36.75 -3.60 -9.00
CA ILE A 115 35.80 -4.41 -9.78
C ILE A 115 35.88 -4.06 -11.27
N LYS A 116 36.02 -2.77 -11.62
CA LYS A 116 36.00 -2.24 -12.99
C LYS A 116 34.76 -2.69 -13.76
N PRO A 117 33.55 -2.33 -13.27
CA PRO A 117 32.31 -2.74 -13.90
C PRO A 117 32.23 -2.23 -15.33
N GLY A 118 31.66 -3.03 -16.23
CA GLY A 118 31.35 -2.58 -17.59
C GLY A 118 30.14 -1.64 -17.61
N LYS A 119 29.23 -1.79 -16.64
CA LYS A 119 28.06 -0.93 -16.42
C LYS A 119 27.71 -0.86 -14.94
N VAL A 120 27.20 0.28 -14.48
CA VAL A 120 26.68 0.49 -13.13
C VAL A 120 25.16 0.66 -13.20
N TYR A 121 24.43 -0.29 -12.63
CA TYR A 121 22.99 -0.26 -12.56
C TYR A 121 22.56 0.44 -11.28
N CYS A 122 21.95 1.61 -11.41
CA CYS A 122 21.54 2.49 -10.32
C CYS A 122 20.03 2.44 -10.11
N LEU A 123 19.55 2.71 -8.89
CA LEU A 123 18.11 2.69 -8.62
C LEU A 123 17.42 3.95 -9.15
N ASN A 124 18.09 5.10 -9.12
CA ASN A 124 17.52 6.40 -9.44
C ASN A 124 18.60 7.38 -9.97
N GLU A 125 18.17 8.59 -10.34
CA GLU A 125 19.06 9.64 -10.85
C GLU A 125 20.12 10.07 -9.83
N ALA A 126 19.80 10.15 -8.54
CA ALA A 126 20.77 10.56 -7.50
C ALA A 126 21.91 9.53 -7.35
N ASP A 127 21.59 8.23 -7.38
CA ASP A 127 22.60 7.17 -7.38
C ASP A 127 23.51 7.27 -8.61
N ALA A 128 22.93 7.57 -9.79
CA ALA A 128 23.69 7.74 -11.03
C ALA A 128 24.59 8.99 -10.99
N GLU A 129 24.08 10.12 -10.49
CA GLU A 129 24.87 11.34 -10.29
C GLU A 129 26.04 11.11 -9.33
N LEU A 130 25.83 10.38 -8.23
CA LEU A 130 26.92 10.02 -7.33
C LEU A 130 27.97 9.17 -8.04
N VAL A 131 27.56 8.17 -8.83
CA VAL A 131 28.50 7.33 -9.60
C VAL A 131 29.32 8.18 -10.58
N GLU A 132 28.69 9.12 -11.29
CA GLU A 132 29.37 10.04 -12.21
C GLU A 132 30.33 11.01 -11.49
N ASP A 133 29.97 11.47 -10.29
CA ASP A 133 30.81 12.33 -9.45
C ASP A 133 32.02 11.58 -8.89
N LEU A 134 31.86 10.29 -8.58
CA LEU A 134 32.95 9.41 -8.16
C LEU A 134 33.95 9.17 -9.30
N ASP A 135 33.47 8.81 -10.50
CA ASP A 135 34.27 8.73 -11.72
C ASP A 135 33.37 8.79 -12.98
N ARG A 136 33.60 9.81 -13.82
CA ARG A 136 32.91 10.00 -15.11
C ARG A 136 33.20 8.90 -16.15
N GLY A 137 34.12 7.99 -15.86
CA GLY A 137 34.40 6.81 -16.66
C GLY A 137 33.38 5.69 -16.49
N PHE A 138 32.54 5.73 -15.45
CA PHE A 138 31.47 4.74 -15.26
C PHE A 138 30.25 5.05 -16.14
N GLU A 139 29.65 4.01 -16.71
CA GLU A 139 28.40 4.10 -17.47
C GLU A 139 27.22 3.70 -16.57
N ALA A 140 26.40 4.67 -16.18
CA ALA A 140 25.24 4.45 -15.33
C ALA A 140 23.97 4.07 -16.15
N ASP A 141 23.15 3.18 -15.59
CA ASP A 141 21.84 2.75 -16.11
C ASP A 141 20.81 2.80 -15.00
N ILE A 142 19.75 3.59 -15.19
CA ILE A 142 18.69 3.79 -14.19
C ILE A 142 17.38 3.05 -14.51
N GLU A 143 17.27 2.40 -15.67
CA GLU A 143 16.04 1.73 -16.10
C GLU A 143 16.06 0.24 -15.77
N THR A 144 17.18 -0.44 -16.08
CA THR A 144 17.24 -1.91 -16.03
C THR A 144 17.04 -2.44 -14.60
N LEU A 145 17.62 -1.77 -13.60
CA LEU A 145 17.50 -2.20 -12.20
C LEU A 145 16.09 -2.02 -11.66
N GLN A 146 15.41 -0.93 -12.02
CA GLN A 146 14.02 -0.68 -11.60
C GLN A 146 13.08 -1.77 -12.11
N ASP A 147 13.21 -2.15 -13.39
CA ASP A 147 12.43 -3.22 -13.99
C ASP A 147 12.70 -4.58 -13.30
N ALA A 148 13.98 -4.89 -13.03
CA ALA A 148 14.39 -6.14 -12.38
C ALA A 148 13.90 -6.25 -10.93
N LEU A 149 14.07 -5.20 -10.12
CA LEU A 149 13.59 -5.15 -8.73
C LEU A 149 12.07 -5.21 -8.66
N THR A 150 11.39 -4.52 -9.58
CA THR A 150 9.94 -4.58 -9.70
C THR A 150 9.48 -6.02 -9.93
N TYR A 151 10.10 -6.74 -10.86
CA TYR A 151 9.80 -8.16 -11.08
C TYR A 151 10.04 -9.00 -9.82
N CYS A 152 11.15 -8.76 -9.11
CA CYS A 152 11.46 -9.45 -7.86
C CYS A 152 10.42 -9.22 -6.76
N ARG A 153 9.94 -7.99 -6.57
CA ARG A 153 9.05 -7.61 -5.47
C ARG A 153 7.57 -7.95 -5.69
N VAL A 154 7.13 -8.10 -6.94
CA VAL A 154 5.71 -8.40 -7.25
C VAL A 154 5.29 -9.76 -6.68
N ILE A 155 6.14 -10.78 -6.76
CA ILE A 155 5.88 -12.13 -6.27
C ILE A 155 6.58 -12.35 -4.93
N LYS A 156 5.81 -12.41 -3.85
CA LYS A 156 6.28 -12.54 -2.48
C LYS A 156 6.78 -13.97 -2.23
N THR A 157 7.87 -14.09 -1.49
CA THR A 157 8.33 -15.37 -0.94
C THR A 157 7.53 -15.73 0.32
N ASP A 158 7.60 -16.98 0.75
CA ASP A 158 6.92 -17.43 1.99
C ASP A 158 7.36 -16.62 3.22
N GLU A 159 8.65 -16.27 3.32
CA GLU A 159 9.19 -15.46 4.42
C GLU A 159 8.58 -14.03 4.42
N GLU A 160 8.38 -13.43 3.25
CA GLU A 160 7.71 -12.12 3.11
C GLU A 160 6.23 -12.20 3.49
N LEU A 161 5.55 -13.26 3.06
CA LEU A 161 4.15 -13.48 3.40
C LEU A 161 3.96 -13.66 4.91
N GLU A 162 4.89 -14.29 5.63
CA GLU A 162 4.84 -14.35 7.10
C GLU A 162 4.92 -12.96 7.76
N TYR A 163 5.73 -12.06 7.23
CA TYR A 163 5.80 -10.67 7.73
C TYR A 163 4.50 -9.92 7.45
N MET A 164 3.93 -10.06 6.26
CA MET A 164 2.65 -9.47 5.89
C MET A 164 1.49 -10.02 6.74
N ARG A 165 1.43 -11.35 6.96
CA ARG A 165 0.44 -11.98 7.85
C ARG A 165 0.55 -11.45 9.28
N LYS A 166 1.77 -11.24 9.78
CA LYS A 166 1.98 -10.65 11.12
C LYS A 166 1.47 -9.21 11.18
N SER A 167 1.77 -8.40 10.16
CA SER A 167 1.27 -7.03 10.05
C SER A 167 -0.26 -7.00 10.02
N ALA A 168 -0.87 -7.78 9.11
CA ALA A 168 -2.31 -7.88 8.96
C ALA A 168 -3.01 -8.34 10.26
N ARG A 169 -2.49 -9.35 10.96
CA ARG A 169 -3.08 -9.82 12.22
C ARG A 169 -3.15 -8.73 13.31
N ILE A 170 -2.11 -7.90 13.42
CA ILE A 170 -2.07 -6.81 14.41
C ILE A 170 -3.01 -5.68 13.97
N ASN A 171 -3.06 -5.41 12.67
CA ASN A 171 -3.99 -4.46 12.10
C ASN A 171 -5.44 -4.88 12.33
N ASN A 172 -5.74 -6.17 12.14
CA ASN A 172 -7.08 -6.72 12.38
C ASN A 172 -7.54 -6.53 13.84
N LEU A 173 -6.63 -6.75 14.78
CA LEU A 173 -6.86 -6.49 16.20
C LEU A 173 -7.16 -5.00 16.44
N ALA A 174 -6.34 -4.10 15.89
CA ALA A 174 -6.50 -2.66 16.09
C ALA A 174 -7.84 -2.13 15.53
N HIS A 175 -8.24 -2.57 14.34
CA HIS A 175 -9.58 -2.28 13.78
C HIS A 175 -10.70 -2.74 14.70
N THR A 176 -10.60 -3.97 15.21
CA THR A 176 -11.60 -4.54 16.13
C THR A 176 -11.68 -3.77 17.45
N GLU A 177 -10.55 -3.32 18.00
CA GLU A 177 -10.54 -2.50 19.22
C GLU A 177 -11.11 -1.09 18.98
N VAL A 178 -10.92 -0.50 17.79
CA VAL A 178 -11.58 0.74 17.40
C VAL A 178 -13.10 0.57 17.33
N MET A 179 -13.59 -0.52 16.73
CA MET A 179 -15.03 -0.84 16.69
C MET A 179 -15.66 -0.95 18.08
N LYS A 180 -14.95 -1.54 19.05
CA LYS A 180 -15.43 -1.64 20.44
C LYS A 180 -15.41 -0.29 21.17
N ALA A 181 -14.53 0.61 20.78
CA ALA A 181 -14.30 1.86 21.49
C ALA A 181 -15.17 3.02 21.01
N ILE A 182 -15.52 3.04 19.71
CA ILE A 182 -16.23 4.16 19.08
C ILE A 182 -17.54 4.49 19.79
N LYS A 183 -17.77 5.79 20.00
CA LYS A 183 -19.04 6.34 20.49
C LYS A 183 -19.33 7.69 19.84
N PRO A 184 -20.61 8.03 19.60
CA PRO A 184 -20.97 9.38 19.20
C PRO A 184 -20.42 10.42 20.18
N GLY A 185 -19.83 11.48 19.64
CA GLY A 185 -19.28 12.59 20.39
C GLY A 185 -17.76 12.57 20.58
N MET A 186 -17.08 11.46 20.25
CA MET A 186 -15.62 11.39 20.13
C MET A 186 -15.12 12.17 18.91
N HIS A 187 -13.84 12.53 18.90
CA HIS A 187 -13.14 12.97 17.71
C HIS A 187 -12.44 11.80 17.01
N GLU A 188 -12.28 11.92 15.70
CA GLU A 188 -11.58 10.95 14.86
C GLU A 188 -10.17 10.62 15.37
N TYR A 189 -9.39 11.63 15.79
CA TYR A 189 -8.03 11.43 16.32
C TYR A 189 -7.97 10.58 17.61
N GLU A 190 -9.06 10.50 18.38
CA GLU A 190 -9.10 9.68 19.60
C GLU A 190 -9.04 8.18 19.22
N LEU A 191 -9.72 7.81 18.13
CA LEU A 191 -9.68 6.46 17.57
C LEU A 191 -8.35 6.18 16.85
N LYS A 192 -7.78 7.17 16.16
CA LYS A 192 -6.41 7.07 15.63
C LYS A 192 -5.39 6.80 16.73
N ALA A 193 -5.48 7.50 17.85
CA ALA A 193 -4.58 7.30 18.99
C ALA A 193 -4.70 5.89 19.59
N LEU A 194 -5.92 5.37 19.73
CA LEU A 194 -6.15 3.99 20.16
C LEU A 194 -5.55 2.99 19.17
N PHE A 195 -5.80 3.18 17.88
CA PHE A 195 -5.31 2.31 16.82
C PHE A 195 -3.78 2.25 16.80
N THR A 196 -3.11 3.40 16.86
CA THR A 196 -1.63 3.49 16.94
C THR A 196 -1.09 2.85 18.22
N LYS A 197 -1.77 3.03 19.36
CA LYS A 197 -1.38 2.39 20.63
C LYS A 197 -1.30 0.88 20.50
N ILE A 198 -2.31 0.24 19.89
CA ILE A 198 -2.33 -1.22 19.71
C ILE A 198 -1.16 -1.70 18.85
N HIS A 199 -0.84 -0.99 17.76
CA HIS A 199 0.31 -1.32 16.93
C HIS A 199 1.63 -1.20 17.68
N TYR A 200 1.82 -0.11 18.42
CA TYR A 200 3.03 0.15 19.18
C TYR A 200 3.24 -0.88 20.30
N GLU A 201 2.16 -1.29 20.99
CA GLU A 201 2.19 -2.36 22.00
C GLU A 201 2.58 -3.73 21.42
N ASN A 202 2.42 -3.92 20.10
CA ASN A 202 2.82 -5.12 19.39
C ASN A 202 4.12 -4.95 18.57
N GLY A 203 4.82 -3.83 18.74
CA GLY A 203 6.14 -3.57 18.14
C GLY A 203 6.12 -3.02 16.71
N LEU A 204 4.97 -2.58 16.19
CA LEU A 204 4.87 -1.96 14.86
C LEU A 204 4.88 -0.44 15.02
N GLN A 205 6.04 0.17 14.81
CA GLN A 205 6.30 1.58 15.14
C GLN A 205 6.12 2.53 13.95
N GLN A 206 6.08 2.00 12.74
CA GLN A 206 5.90 2.77 11.51
C GLN A 206 4.50 2.53 10.95
N ASP A 207 3.82 3.61 10.59
CA ASP A 207 2.60 3.57 9.81
C ASP A 207 2.94 3.23 8.35
N ALA A 208 2.13 2.39 7.71
CA ALA A 208 2.31 2.08 6.29
C ALA A 208 1.87 3.26 5.42
N TYR A 209 0.98 4.09 5.94
CA TYR A 209 0.47 5.34 5.39
C TYR A 209 -0.25 6.12 6.51
N ASN A 210 -0.52 7.41 6.29
CA ASN A 210 -0.99 8.34 7.33
C ASN A 210 -2.27 7.92 8.09
N GLY A 211 -3.05 6.99 7.55
CA GLY A 211 -4.33 6.53 8.09
C GLY A 211 -5.47 7.54 7.96
N ILE A 212 -6.65 7.00 7.72
CA ILE A 212 -7.91 7.70 7.47
C ILE A 212 -8.89 7.27 8.55
N PHE A 213 -9.39 8.24 9.30
CA PHE A 213 -10.35 8.05 10.38
C PHE A 213 -11.46 9.06 10.14
N ALA A 214 -12.51 8.66 9.43
CA ALA A 214 -13.48 9.57 8.82
C ALA A 214 -14.90 9.33 9.32
N GLY A 215 -15.45 10.31 10.05
CA GLY A 215 -16.85 10.35 10.47
C GLY A 215 -17.76 11.10 9.48
N GLY A 216 -18.92 10.51 9.19
CA GLY A 216 -19.96 11.09 8.36
C GLY A 216 -19.46 11.44 6.96
N LYS A 217 -19.74 12.67 6.50
CA LYS A 217 -19.35 13.14 5.17
C LYS A 217 -17.85 13.05 4.85
N ASN A 218 -16.98 13.02 5.86
CA ASN A 218 -15.54 12.85 5.66
C ASN A 218 -15.22 11.51 4.98
N GLY A 219 -16.08 10.49 5.12
CA GLY A 219 -15.92 9.20 4.47
C GLY A 219 -16.01 9.26 2.94
N ALA A 220 -16.47 10.37 2.35
CA ALA A 220 -16.44 10.61 0.91
C ALA A 220 -15.10 11.18 0.39
N ILE A 221 -14.17 11.53 1.28
CA ILE A 221 -12.84 12.06 0.92
C ILE A 221 -11.84 10.90 0.96
N LEU A 222 -11.44 10.42 -0.22
CA LEU A 222 -10.73 9.14 -0.37
C LEU A 222 -9.41 9.03 0.41
N HIS A 223 -8.67 10.13 0.55
CA HIS A 223 -7.43 10.22 1.34
C HIS A 223 -7.55 11.29 2.44
N TYR A 224 -8.63 11.23 3.23
CA TYR A 224 -8.84 12.13 4.37
C TYR A 224 -7.83 11.89 5.48
N VAL A 225 -7.00 12.87 5.83
CA VAL A 225 -5.92 12.71 6.82
C VAL A 225 -5.97 13.75 7.94
N GLU A 226 -6.88 14.72 7.85
CA GLU A 226 -7.07 15.74 8.88
C GLU A 226 -7.51 15.14 10.22
N ASN A 227 -8.34 14.08 10.17
CA ASN A 227 -8.69 13.23 11.32
C ASN A 227 -9.08 14.02 12.59
N ASN A 228 -9.82 15.12 12.43
CA ASN A 228 -10.07 16.09 13.51
C ASN A 228 -11.55 16.48 13.69
N SER A 229 -12.45 15.91 12.90
CA SER A 229 -13.89 16.11 13.06
C SER A 229 -14.42 15.37 14.29
N ARG A 230 -15.52 15.91 14.81
CA ARG A 230 -16.31 15.25 15.84
C ARG A 230 -17.34 14.31 15.20
N ILE A 231 -17.31 13.05 15.62
CA ILE A 231 -18.20 11.99 15.16
C ILE A 231 -19.59 12.20 15.79
N LYS A 232 -20.65 12.24 14.98
CA LYS A 232 -22.03 12.48 15.44
C LYS A 232 -22.82 11.18 15.54
N ASP A 233 -23.94 11.26 16.26
CA ASP A 233 -24.91 10.18 16.26
C ASP A 233 -25.51 10.02 14.85
N GLY A 234 -25.61 8.78 14.37
CA GLY A 234 -26.06 8.45 13.02
C GLY A 234 -24.99 8.51 11.93
N ASP A 235 -23.79 9.03 12.21
CA ASP A 235 -22.69 9.02 11.24
C ASP A 235 -22.23 7.58 10.97
N LEU A 236 -21.84 7.30 9.72
CA LEU A 236 -20.92 6.21 9.43
C LEU A 236 -19.51 6.63 9.83
N PHE A 237 -18.70 5.67 10.26
CA PHE A 237 -17.28 5.84 10.50
C PHE A 237 -16.51 4.90 9.57
N LEU A 238 -15.69 5.47 8.69
CA LEU A 238 -14.78 4.78 7.80
C LEU A 238 -13.38 4.88 8.39
N ILE A 239 -12.79 3.74 8.71
CA ILE A 239 -11.39 3.62 9.09
C ILE A 239 -10.65 2.87 8.00
N ASP A 240 -9.65 3.50 7.42
CA ASP A 240 -8.69 2.93 6.48
C ASP A 240 -7.30 3.22 7.06
N ALA A 241 -6.71 2.22 7.68
CA ALA A 241 -5.43 2.38 8.37
C ALA A 241 -4.65 1.07 8.45
N GLY A 242 -3.33 1.19 8.53
CA GLY A 242 -2.41 0.09 8.71
C GLY A 242 -0.99 0.52 9.06
N HIS A 243 -0.24 -0.40 9.63
CA HIS A 243 1.18 -0.24 9.97
C HIS A 243 2.01 -1.28 9.21
N GLU A 244 3.33 -1.11 9.24
CA GLU A 244 4.27 -2.06 8.67
C GLU A 244 5.00 -2.88 9.75
N TYR A 245 5.26 -4.16 9.44
CA TYR A 245 6.15 -5.00 10.22
C TYR A 245 7.39 -5.33 9.37
N GLU A 246 8.57 -4.91 9.83
CA GLU A 246 9.83 -5.08 9.07
C GLU A 246 9.72 -4.51 7.63
N GLY A 247 9.05 -3.36 7.49
CA GLY A 247 8.76 -2.70 6.22
C GLY A 247 7.55 -3.26 5.45
N TYR A 248 7.00 -4.42 5.82
CA TYR A 248 5.87 -5.02 5.10
C TYR A 248 4.52 -4.50 5.61
N ALA A 249 3.81 -3.82 4.73
CA ALA A 249 2.55 -3.14 5.00
C ALA A 249 1.36 -4.10 5.12
N SER A 250 0.36 -3.67 5.89
CA SER A 250 -1.03 -4.14 5.79
C SER A 250 -1.93 -2.93 5.55
N ASP A 251 -3.04 -3.14 4.82
CA ASP A 251 -3.90 -2.06 4.34
C ASP A 251 -5.37 -2.50 4.44
N ILE A 252 -6.09 -2.00 5.44
CA ILE A 252 -7.43 -2.51 5.75
C ILE A 252 -8.36 -1.35 5.98
N THR A 253 -9.50 -1.41 5.29
CA THR A 253 -10.63 -0.52 5.46
C THR A 253 -11.85 -1.24 6.03
N ARG A 254 -12.49 -0.63 7.03
CA ARG A 254 -13.83 -0.97 7.49
C ARG A 254 -14.69 0.28 7.65
N THR A 255 -15.98 0.12 7.36
CA THR A 255 -16.98 1.16 7.60
C THR A 255 -18.10 0.62 8.48
N PHE A 256 -18.54 1.37 9.48
CA PHE A 256 -19.61 0.96 10.41
C PHE A 256 -20.35 2.16 11.03
N PRO A 257 -21.60 2.00 11.50
CA PRO A 257 -22.34 3.09 12.14
C PRO A 257 -21.71 3.43 13.50
N ALA A 258 -21.39 4.70 13.73
CA ALA A 258 -20.76 5.15 14.96
C ALA A 258 -21.62 4.94 16.21
N ASN A 259 -22.94 4.81 16.05
CA ASN A 259 -23.90 4.53 17.12
C ASN A 259 -24.29 3.04 17.21
N GLY A 260 -23.67 2.16 16.42
CA GLY A 260 -23.84 0.72 16.50
C GLY A 260 -25.08 0.14 15.80
N THR A 261 -25.83 0.93 15.01
CA THR A 261 -26.97 0.41 14.24
C THR A 261 -27.05 1.04 12.87
N PHE A 262 -27.14 0.22 11.82
CA PHE A 262 -27.31 0.72 10.46
C PHE A 262 -28.75 1.20 10.24
N THR A 263 -28.91 2.38 9.66
CA THR A 263 -30.19 2.77 9.04
C THR A 263 -30.44 1.95 7.77
N ASP A 264 -31.70 1.87 7.31
CA ASP A 264 -32.05 1.12 6.09
C ASP A 264 -31.21 1.52 4.87
N ILE A 265 -30.94 2.82 4.71
CA ILE A 265 -30.13 3.33 3.59
C ILE A 265 -28.65 2.99 3.76
N GLN A 266 -28.10 3.08 4.97
CA GLN A 266 -26.72 2.68 5.25
C GLN A 266 -26.56 1.18 5.03
N ALA A 267 -27.50 0.36 5.51
CA ALA A 267 -27.52 -1.09 5.31
C ALA A 267 -27.54 -1.46 3.82
N GLY A 268 -28.42 -0.82 3.04
CA GLY A 268 -28.53 -1.09 1.60
C GLY A 268 -27.26 -0.77 0.81
N VAL A 269 -26.61 0.36 1.10
CA VAL A 269 -25.33 0.72 0.47
C VAL A 269 -24.21 -0.20 0.97
N TYR A 270 -24.18 -0.50 2.27
CA TYR A 270 -23.19 -1.42 2.86
C TYR A 270 -23.25 -2.80 2.22
N ASP A 271 -24.45 -3.37 2.09
CA ASP A 271 -24.65 -4.69 1.48
C ASP A 271 -24.21 -4.70 0.01
N ALA A 272 -24.42 -3.61 -0.74
CA ALA A 272 -23.94 -3.49 -2.11
C ALA A 272 -22.39 -3.57 -2.20
N VAL A 273 -21.69 -2.90 -1.29
CA VAL A 273 -20.22 -2.94 -1.21
C VAL A 273 -19.73 -4.30 -0.72
N LEU A 274 -20.34 -4.85 0.33
CA LEU A 274 -19.97 -6.16 0.89
C LEU A 274 -20.15 -7.29 -0.14
N ASN A 275 -21.24 -7.27 -0.91
CA ASN A 275 -21.47 -8.23 -1.98
C ASN A 275 -20.41 -8.12 -3.08
N ALA A 276 -20.01 -6.90 -3.45
CA ALA A 276 -18.96 -6.68 -4.43
C ALA A 276 -17.60 -7.18 -3.92
N LEU A 277 -17.26 -6.92 -2.66
CA LEU A 277 -16.04 -7.41 -2.01
C LEU A 277 -15.99 -8.94 -2.05
N ASN A 278 -17.01 -9.60 -1.49
CA ASN A 278 -17.03 -11.06 -1.37
C ASN A 278 -16.99 -11.73 -2.76
N SER A 279 -17.78 -11.23 -3.71
CA SER A 279 -17.79 -11.77 -5.07
C SER A 279 -16.45 -11.59 -5.80
N CYS A 280 -15.76 -10.47 -5.58
CA CYS A 280 -14.43 -10.25 -6.16
C CYS A 280 -13.39 -11.16 -5.54
N ILE A 281 -13.37 -11.26 -4.20
CA ILE A 281 -12.46 -12.16 -3.47
C ILE A 281 -12.67 -13.61 -3.92
N GLU A 282 -13.91 -14.08 -3.99
CA GLU A 282 -14.25 -15.43 -4.48
C GLU A 282 -13.83 -15.69 -5.92
N SER A 283 -13.69 -14.62 -6.73
CA SER A 283 -13.24 -14.69 -8.12
C SER A 283 -11.71 -14.56 -8.27
N VAL A 284 -10.96 -14.35 -7.19
CA VAL A 284 -9.49 -14.29 -7.26
C VAL A 284 -8.94 -15.68 -7.55
N ASP A 285 -8.33 -15.83 -8.73
CA ASP A 285 -7.64 -17.04 -9.16
C ASP A 285 -6.54 -16.69 -10.19
N VAL A 286 -5.68 -17.65 -10.48
CA VAL A 286 -4.60 -17.51 -11.46
C VAL A 286 -5.16 -17.17 -12.84
N GLY A 287 -4.61 -16.13 -13.47
CA GLY A 287 -5.00 -15.69 -14.81
C GLY A 287 -6.17 -14.71 -14.84
N VAL A 288 -6.82 -14.43 -13.71
CA VAL A 288 -7.87 -13.41 -13.61
C VAL A 288 -7.26 -12.01 -13.74
N LYS A 289 -7.94 -11.10 -14.44
CA LYS A 289 -7.47 -9.72 -14.65
C LYS A 289 -8.05 -8.79 -13.59
N MET A 290 -7.20 -7.91 -13.06
CA MET A 290 -7.65 -6.87 -12.12
C MET A 290 -8.70 -5.92 -12.74
N GLU A 291 -8.61 -5.60 -14.03
CA GLU A 291 -9.64 -4.80 -14.70
C GLU A 291 -11.01 -5.49 -14.78
N ASP A 292 -11.03 -6.82 -14.95
CA ASP A 292 -12.27 -7.59 -15.01
C ASP A 292 -12.93 -7.65 -13.63
N LEU A 293 -12.13 -7.84 -12.58
CA LEU A 293 -12.60 -7.73 -11.19
C LEU A 293 -13.17 -6.34 -10.91
N HIS A 294 -12.48 -5.27 -11.33
CA HIS A 294 -12.97 -3.89 -11.12
C HIS A 294 -14.34 -3.66 -11.77
N LEU A 295 -14.52 -4.09 -13.02
CA LEU A 295 -15.80 -3.95 -13.71
C LEU A 295 -16.90 -4.85 -13.11
N SER A 296 -16.53 -6.04 -12.59
CA SER A 296 -17.44 -6.90 -11.85
C SER A 296 -17.91 -6.25 -10.54
N ALA A 297 -16.99 -5.68 -9.75
CA ALA A 297 -17.30 -4.94 -8.53
C ALA A 297 -18.22 -3.76 -8.80
N ALA A 298 -17.89 -2.95 -9.81
CA ALA A 298 -18.70 -1.81 -10.22
C ALA A 298 -20.13 -2.25 -10.60
N ARG A 299 -20.27 -3.31 -11.41
CA ARG A 299 -21.58 -3.84 -11.82
C ARG A 299 -22.40 -4.33 -10.62
N THR A 300 -21.79 -5.07 -9.69
CA THR A 300 -22.45 -5.56 -8.47
C THR A 300 -22.91 -4.41 -7.57
N MET A 301 -22.05 -3.40 -7.36
CA MET A 301 -22.41 -2.20 -6.59
C MET A 301 -23.55 -1.41 -7.25
N MET A 302 -23.50 -1.22 -8.57
CA MET A 302 -24.55 -0.49 -9.29
C MET A 302 -25.89 -1.22 -9.27
N GLN A 303 -25.88 -2.55 -9.33
CA GLN A 303 -27.08 -3.36 -9.13
C GLN A 303 -27.66 -3.13 -7.73
N GLY A 304 -26.83 -3.14 -6.69
CA GLY A 304 -27.24 -2.83 -5.32
C GLY A 304 -27.87 -1.44 -5.17
N LEU A 305 -27.24 -0.39 -5.74
CA LEU A 305 -27.78 0.97 -5.72
C LEU A 305 -29.10 1.10 -6.49
N LYS A 306 -29.27 0.33 -7.56
CA LYS A 306 -30.52 0.24 -8.31
C LYS A 306 -31.62 -0.44 -7.50
N ASP A 307 -31.30 -1.51 -6.77
CA ASP A 307 -32.28 -2.26 -5.97
C ASP A 307 -32.85 -1.43 -4.82
N ILE A 308 -32.04 -0.55 -4.21
CA ILE A 308 -32.50 0.44 -3.21
C ILE A 308 -33.08 1.73 -3.85
N GLY A 309 -33.13 1.77 -5.19
CA GLY A 309 -33.78 2.79 -5.99
C GLY A 309 -33.06 4.13 -6.02
N LEU A 310 -31.73 4.15 -5.83
CA LEU A 310 -30.89 5.33 -6.05
C LEU A 310 -30.54 5.53 -7.52
N LEU A 311 -30.49 4.44 -8.29
CA LEU A 311 -30.29 4.44 -9.74
C LEU A 311 -31.55 3.99 -10.50
N LYS A 312 -31.65 4.40 -11.77
CA LYS A 312 -32.73 4.11 -12.71
C LYS A 312 -32.16 3.63 -14.04
N GLY A 313 -32.98 3.02 -14.89
CA GLY A 313 -32.56 2.50 -16.20
C GLY A 313 -32.09 1.04 -16.16
N SER A 314 -31.59 0.52 -17.28
CA SER A 314 -31.01 -0.83 -17.31
C SER A 314 -29.59 -0.83 -16.70
N LEU A 315 -29.16 -1.97 -16.15
CA LEU A 315 -27.81 -2.05 -15.57
C LEU A 315 -26.74 -1.93 -16.66
N ASP A 316 -27.01 -2.45 -17.86
CA ASP A 316 -26.07 -2.36 -18.98
C ASP A 316 -25.90 -0.90 -19.42
N ASP A 317 -26.97 -0.12 -19.54
CA ASP A 317 -26.87 1.30 -19.88
C ASP A 317 -26.09 2.10 -18.81
N ILE A 318 -26.32 1.81 -17.52
CA ILE A 318 -25.58 2.43 -16.39
C ILE A 318 -24.07 2.16 -16.53
N MET A 319 -23.69 0.93 -16.88
CA MET A 319 -22.30 0.54 -17.04
C MET A 319 -21.68 1.12 -18.33
N GLU A 320 -22.41 1.12 -19.45
CA GLU A 320 -21.95 1.67 -20.72
C GLU A 320 -21.75 3.19 -20.67
N ASN A 321 -22.55 3.91 -19.87
CA ASN A 321 -22.45 5.36 -19.68
C ASN A 321 -21.56 5.76 -18.49
N ASP A 322 -20.77 4.83 -17.95
CA ASP A 322 -19.80 5.06 -16.88
C ASP A 322 -20.37 5.71 -15.59
N ILE A 323 -21.67 5.52 -15.34
CA ILE A 323 -22.35 6.08 -14.17
C ILE A 323 -21.74 5.55 -12.87
N PHE A 324 -21.20 4.33 -12.89
CA PHE A 324 -20.48 3.76 -11.76
C PHE A 324 -19.32 4.63 -11.27
N ALA A 325 -18.64 5.36 -12.16
CA ALA A 325 -17.50 6.20 -11.81
C ALA A 325 -17.88 7.41 -10.94
N LEU A 326 -19.15 7.78 -10.89
CA LEU A 326 -19.66 8.83 -9.99
C LEU A 326 -19.68 8.36 -8.53
N PHE A 327 -19.82 7.05 -8.31
CA PHE A 327 -19.97 6.44 -6.99
C PHE A 327 -18.74 5.64 -6.58
N PHE A 328 -17.97 5.11 -7.54
CA PHE A 328 -16.75 4.35 -7.35
C PHE A 328 -15.62 4.97 -8.19
N PRO A 329 -15.07 6.10 -7.74
CA PRO A 329 -14.12 6.90 -8.53
C PRO A 329 -12.66 6.46 -8.41
N HIS A 330 -12.36 5.34 -7.74
CA HIS A 330 -11.00 4.82 -7.56
C HIS A 330 -10.87 3.39 -8.12
N GLY A 331 -9.63 2.89 -8.17
CA GLY A 331 -9.35 1.49 -8.54
C GLY A 331 -9.91 0.49 -7.54
N LEU A 332 -10.18 -0.75 -7.96
CA LEU A 332 -10.63 -1.81 -7.05
C LEU A 332 -9.57 -2.25 -6.04
N GLY A 333 -8.30 -2.01 -6.35
CA GLY A 333 -7.21 -2.36 -5.47
C GLY A 333 -5.87 -2.24 -6.17
N HIS A 334 -4.84 -2.66 -5.46
CA HIS A 334 -3.45 -2.49 -5.84
C HIS A 334 -2.56 -3.59 -5.28
N PHE A 335 -1.32 -3.67 -5.76
CA PHE A 335 -0.34 -4.51 -5.09
C PHE A 335 0.00 -3.94 -3.72
N LEU A 336 0.30 -4.83 -2.79
CA LEU A 336 0.70 -4.54 -1.42
C LEU A 336 1.99 -5.32 -1.10
N GLY A 337 2.91 -4.71 -0.35
CA GLY A 337 4.19 -5.32 -0.01
C GLY A 337 5.00 -4.43 0.93
N LEU A 338 6.25 -4.13 0.54
CA LEU A 338 7.09 -3.18 1.28
C LEU A 338 6.57 -1.74 1.24
N ASP A 339 5.76 -1.43 0.21
CA ASP A 339 5.03 -0.18 0.11
C ASP A 339 3.53 -0.50 0.05
N THR A 340 2.70 0.37 0.64
CA THR A 340 1.23 0.23 0.63
C THR A 340 0.70 0.12 -0.79
N HIS A 341 1.07 1.08 -1.64
CA HIS A 341 0.94 0.98 -3.09
C HIS A 341 2.23 0.40 -3.67
N ASP A 342 2.34 -0.93 -3.69
CA ASP A 342 3.55 -1.63 -4.10
C ASP A 342 3.84 -1.53 -5.61
N VAL A 343 5.09 -1.79 -5.99
CA VAL A 343 5.60 -1.62 -7.34
C VAL A 343 5.01 -2.63 -8.35
N GLY A 344 5.11 -2.31 -9.63
CA GLY A 344 4.92 -3.28 -10.72
C GLY A 344 3.50 -3.52 -11.19
N GLY A 345 2.55 -2.66 -10.82
CA GLY A 345 1.17 -2.74 -11.29
C GLY A 345 1.00 -2.57 -12.81
N TYR A 346 1.95 -1.91 -13.48
CA TYR A 346 1.96 -1.69 -14.93
C TYR A 346 3.29 -2.19 -15.52
N PRO A 347 3.35 -3.44 -16.01
CA PRO A 347 4.56 -3.92 -16.68
C PRO A 347 4.78 -3.15 -17.99
N LYS A 348 6.04 -3.12 -18.46
CA LYS A 348 6.44 -2.40 -19.67
C LYS A 348 5.52 -2.74 -20.87
N GLY A 349 4.96 -1.70 -21.48
CA GLY A 349 4.02 -1.81 -22.60
C GLY A 349 2.54 -1.98 -22.20
N VAL A 350 2.21 -1.98 -20.91
CA VAL A 350 0.82 -1.96 -20.43
C VAL A 350 0.46 -0.55 -19.95
N GLU A 351 -0.43 0.10 -20.71
CA GLU A 351 -0.89 1.46 -20.40
C GLU A 351 -2.09 1.48 -19.44
N ARG A 352 -2.38 2.64 -18.85
CA ARG A 352 -3.64 2.85 -18.12
C ARG A 352 -4.83 2.80 -19.08
N ILE A 353 -5.97 2.32 -18.57
CA ILE A 353 -7.24 2.39 -19.32
C ILE A 353 -7.78 3.81 -19.18
N ASP A 354 -7.90 4.55 -20.27
CA ASP A 354 -8.50 5.89 -20.23
C ASP A 354 -10.04 5.83 -20.28
N ARG A 355 -10.63 5.41 -19.16
CA ARG A 355 -12.08 5.35 -18.94
C ARG A 355 -12.40 5.79 -17.51
N PRO A 356 -13.47 6.58 -17.26
CA PRO A 356 -13.85 7.03 -15.92
C PRO A 356 -13.91 5.89 -14.90
N GLY A 357 -13.50 6.17 -13.66
CA GLY A 357 -13.34 5.17 -12.59
C GLY A 357 -12.10 4.31 -12.79
N ILE A 358 -12.13 3.40 -13.77
CA ILE A 358 -11.10 2.38 -13.98
C ILE A 358 -9.71 2.94 -14.33
N LYS A 359 -9.61 4.18 -14.82
CA LYS A 359 -8.30 4.85 -15.06
C LYS A 359 -7.41 4.96 -13.81
N PHE A 360 -8.03 4.91 -12.63
CA PHE A 360 -7.34 4.97 -11.34
C PHE A 360 -7.01 3.58 -10.77
N LEU A 361 -7.33 2.49 -11.48
CA LEU A 361 -6.80 1.17 -11.15
C LEU A 361 -5.28 1.26 -11.04
N ARG A 362 -4.67 0.53 -10.10
CA ARG A 362 -3.22 0.58 -9.90
C ARG A 362 -2.50 -0.64 -10.44
N VAL A 363 -3.24 -1.68 -10.79
CA VAL A 363 -2.72 -2.94 -11.33
C VAL A 363 -3.48 -3.31 -12.60
N ARG A 364 -2.74 -3.54 -13.69
CA ARG A 364 -3.26 -4.10 -14.95
C ARG A 364 -2.43 -5.32 -15.33
N ARG A 365 -2.73 -6.43 -14.68
CA ARG A 365 -2.02 -7.70 -14.84
C ARG A 365 -2.99 -8.86 -14.63
N ASP A 366 -2.63 -9.99 -15.23
CA ASP A 366 -3.17 -11.28 -14.85
C ASP A 366 -2.61 -11.65 -13.47
N LEU A 367 -3.47 -12.10 -12.57
CA LEU A 367 -3.09 -12.53 -11.23
C LEU A 367 -2.26 -13.81 -11.28
N GLN A 368 -1.19 -13.86 -10.47
CA GLN A 368 -0.26 -14.98 -10.40
C GLN A 368 -0.01 -15.37 -8.94
N PRO A 369 0.29 -16.64 -8.64
CA PRO A 369 0.61 -17.06 -7.28
C PRO A 369 1.72 -16.22 -6.65
N GLY A 370 1.55 -15.85 -5.38
CA GLY A 370 2.47 -15.02 -4.62
C GLY A 370 2.30 -13.51 -4.82
N MET A 371 1.43 -13.05 -5.73
CA MET A 371 0.99 -11.66 -5.73
C MET A 371 0.14 -11.39 -4.49
N VAL A 372 0.32 -10.22 -3.88
CA VAL A 372 -0.54 -9.74 -2.80
C VAL A 372 -1.24 -8.47 -3.27
N ILE A 373 -2.57 -8.46 -3.19
CA ILE A 373 -3.43 -7.37 -3.64
C ILE A 373 -4.38 -6.92 -2.54
N THR A 374 -4.78 -5.65 -2.57
CA THR A 374 -6.00 -5.19 -1.90
C THR A 374 -7.21 -5.46 -2.79
N ILE A 375 -8.37 -5.75 -2.18
CA ILE A 375 -9.68 -5.69 -2.82
C ILE A 375 -10.53 -4.76 -1.96
N GLU A 376 -10.80 -3.55 -2.47
CA GLU A 376 -11.32 -2.41 -1.72
C GLU A 376 -12.49 -1.70 -2.44
N PRO A 377 -13.57 -2.39 -2.84
CA PRO A 377 -14.71 -1.71 -3.43
C PRO A 377 -15.29 -0.66 -2.48
N GLY A 378 -15.79 0.43 -3.05
CA GLY A 378 -16.44 1.48 -2.26
C GLY A 378 -17.48 2.28 -3.04
N ILE A 379 -18.47 2.77 -2.31
CA ILE A 379 -19.52 3.66 -2.80
C ILE A 379 -19.46 4.95 -2.00
N TYR A 380 -19.35 6.08 -2.70
CA TYR A 380 -19.26 7.41 -2.10
C TYR A 380 -20.29 8.35 -2.72
N PHE A 381 -20.84 9.23 -1.90
CA PHE A 381 -21.76 10.27 -2.33
C PHE A 381 -21.01 11.60 -2.38
N ILE A 382 -20.19 11.80 -3.41
CA ILE A 382 -19.31 12.96 -3.55
C ILE A 382 -20.06 14.09 -4.26
N PRO A 383 -20.38 15.22 -3.58
CA PRO A 383 -21.17 16.29 -4.20
C PRO A 383 -20.52 16.88 -5.46
N ALA A 384 -19.18 16.96 -5.49
CA ALA A 384 -18.44 17.45 -6.64
C ALA A 384 -18.58 16.58 -7.91
N LEU A 385 -18.96 15.31 -7.77
CA LEU A 385 -19.26 14.41 -8.89
C LEU A 385 -20.77 14.35 -9.17
N LEU A 386 -21.58 14.25 -8.12
CA LEU A 386 -23.02 14.03 -8.26
C LEU A 386 -23.80 15.27 -8.67
N ILE A 387 -23.44 16.47 -8.20
CA ILE A 387 -24.16 17.71 -8.56
C ILE A 387 -24.07 17.96 -10.07
N PRO A 388 -22.88 17.96 -10.71
CA PRO A 388 -22.81 18.11 -12.17
C PRO A 388 -23.55 17.00 -12.92
N ALA A 389 -23.48 15.75 -12.45
CA ALA A 389 -24.16 14.63 -13.11
C ALA A 389 -25.69 14.71 -13.03
N LEU A 390 -26.24 15.35 -11.98
CA LEU A 390 -27.67 15.62 -11.85
C LEU A 390 -28.15 16.74 -12.79
N GLU A 391 -27.24 17.62 -13.24
CA GLU A 391 -27.52 18.70 -14.18
C GLU A 391 -27.28 18.30 -15.65
N ASP A 392 -26.59 17.20 -15.90
CA ASP A 392 -26.31 16.65 -17.22
C ASP A 392 -27.45 15.74 -17.70
N ASP A 393 -28.12 16.08 -18.81
CA ASP A 393 -29.24 15.30 -19.37
C ASP A 393 -28.88 13.85 -19.75
N THR A 394 -27.60 13.59 -20.07
CA THR A 394 -27.13 12.25 -20.44
C THR A 394 -26.96 11.36 -19.21
N GLN A 395 -26.54 11.92 -18.07
CA GLN A 395 -26.31 11.17 -16.84
C GLN A 395 -27.51 11.17 -15.90
N SER A 396 -28.19 12.31 -15.75
CA SER A 396 -29.30 12.52 -14.80
C SER A 396 -30.47 11.55 -14.99
N GLN A 397 -30.69 11.06 -16.21
CA GLN A 397 -31.71 10.05 -16.50
C GLN A 397 -31.52 8.73 -15.74
N PHE A 398 -30.28 8.40 -15.35
CA PHE A 398 -29.93 7.22 -14.56
C PHE A 398 -29.99 7.48 -13.04
N LEU A 399 -30.14 8.74 -12.62
CA LEU A 399 -30.00 9.16 -11.23
C LEU A 399 -31.37 9.45 -10.59
N ASN A 400 -31.57 9.02 -9.35
CA ASN A 400 -32.72 9.42 -8.56
C ASN A 400 -32.42 10.70 -7.75
N ALA A 401 -32.57 11.86 -8.39
CA ALA A 401 -32.25 13.17 -7.82
C ALA A 401 -32.83 13.39 -6.40
N ASP A 402 -34.12 13.08 -6.20
CA ASP A 402 -34.82 13.28 -4.92
C ASP A 402 -34.17 12.48 -3.78
N LYS A 403 -33.71 11.26 -4.05
CA LYS A 403 -33.04 10.44 -3.03
C LYS A 403 -31.57 10.85 -2.86
N LEU A 404 -30.84 11.05 -3.96
CA LEU A 404 -29.41 11.32 -3.94
C LEU A 404 -29.05 12.65 -3.27
N THR A 405 -29.88 13.69 -3.45
CA THR A 405 -29.65 15.01 -2.82
C THR A 405 -29.66 14.91 -1.30
N ASN A 406 -30.40 13.96 -0.72
CA ASN A 406 -30.42 13.73 0.73
C ASN A 406 -29.19 12.95 1.24
N LEU A 407 -28.31 12.50 0.36
CA LEU A 407 -27.13 11.69 0.70
C LEU A 407 -25.81 12.44 0.54
N PHE A 408 -25.81 13.75 0.28
CA PHE A 408 -24.57 14.53 0.15
C PHE A 408 -23.73 14.61 1.43
N ASP A 409 -24.34 14.41 2.59
CA ASP A 409 -23.65 14.29 3.88
C ASP A 409 -23.47 12.82 4.34
N PHE A 410 -23.86 11.84 3.51
CA PHE A 410 -23.74 10.40 3.83
C PHE A 410 -22.28 9.97 4.01
N GLY A 411 -21.37 10.58 3.26
CA GLY A 411 -19.97 10.15 3.17
C GLY A 411 -19.84 9.02 2.16
N GLY A 412 -19.28 7.89 2.59
CA GLY A 412 -19.12 6.71 1.77
C GLY A 412 -18.86 5.47 2.61
N ILE A 413 -18.89 4.32 1.93
CA ILE A 413 -18.59 3.01 2.48
C ILE A 413 -17.50 2.40 1.62
N ARG A 414 -16.40 2.01 2.25
CA ARG A 414 -15.37 1.13 1.69
C ARG A 414 -15.16 -0.05 2.63
N ILE A 415 -14.93 -1.21 2.06
CA ILE A 415 -14.58 -2.43 2.79
C ILE A 415 -13.42 -3.07 2.03
N GLU A 416 -12.32 -3.32 2.72
CA GLU A 416 -11.07 -3.74 2.09
C GLU A 416 -10.41 -4.89 2.82
N ASP A 417 -9.94 -5.86 2.05
CA ASP A 417 -9.18 -6.99 2.54
C ASP A 417 -7.85 -7.15 1.78
N ASN A 418 -6.85 -7.74 2.44
CA ASN A 418 -5.55 -8.10 1.86
C ASN A 418 -5.54 -9.56 1.42
N ILE A 419 -5.35 -9.78 0.12
CA ILE A 419 -5.50 -11.07 -0.54
C ILE A 419 -4.17 -11.53 -1.12
N VAL A 420 -3.72 -12.72 -0.74
CA VAL A 420 -2.61 -13.41 -1.39
C VAL A 420 -3.20 -14.32 -2.48
N VAL A 421 -2.74 -14.17 -3.71
CA VAL A 421 -3.07 -15.09 -4.80
C VAL A 421 -2.28 -16.38 -4.60
N THR A 422 -2.96 -17.52 -4.64
CA THR A 422 -2.34 -18.85 -4.48
C THR A 422 -2.44 -19.65 -5.79
N GLU A 423 -1.88 -20.85 -5.83
CA GLU A 423 -1.99 -21.73 -7.01
C GLU A 423 -3.43 -22.16 -7.35
N ASN A 424 -4.34 -22.15 -6.36
CA ASN A 424 -5.70 -22.69 -6.50
C ASN A 424 -6.75 -21.73 -5.93
N GLY A 425 -6.57 -20.41 -6.11
CA GLY A 425 -7.46 -19.38 -5.59
C GLY A 425 -6.71 -18.35 -4.73
N TYR A 426 -7.14 -18.15 -3.48
CA TYR A 426 -6.62 -17.08 -2.64
C TYR A 426 -6.51 -17.46 -1.15
N GLU A 427 -5.70 -16.70 -0.43
CA GLU A 427 -5.69 -16.59 1.02
C GLU A 427 -6.07 -15.16 1.40
N ASN A 428 -7.02 -14.99 2.33
CA ASN A 428 -7.39 -13.68 2.86
C ASN A 428 -6.71 -13.47 4.22
N MET A 429 -5.85 -12.46 4.33
CA MET A 429 -5.12 -12.12 5.57
C MET A 429 -5.94 -11.22 6.51
N THR A 430 -7.11 -10.76 6.08
CA THR A 430 -7.97 -9.84 6.83
C THR A 430 -9.12 -10.61 7.49
N ASP A 431 -9.09 -10.70 8.83
CA ASP A 431 -10.13 -11.36 9.63
C ASP A 431 -11.03 -10.38 10.41
N VAL A 432 -10.94 -9.08 10.11
CA VAL A 432 -11.81 -8.07 10.73
C VAL A 432 -13.27 -8.31 10.33
N PRO A 433 -14.20 -8.35 11.31
CA PRO A 433 -15.63 -8.48 11.05
C PRO A 433 -16.15 -7.53 9.97
N LYS A 434 -17.02 -8.06 9.10
CA LYS A 434 -17.67 -7.32 8.01
C LYS A 434 -19.13 -7.73 7.77
N ASP A 435 -19.65 -8.71 8.52
CA ASP A 435 -21.09 -8.94 8.56
C ASP A 435 -21.75 -7.84 9.40
N ARG A 436 -22.86 -7.28 8.91
CA ARG A 436 -23.54 -6.18 9.62
C ARG A 436 -23.97 -6.55 11.03
N ASN A 437 -24.51 -7.76 11.24
CA ASN A 437 -24.98 -8.15 12.56
C ASN A 437 -23.80 -8.34 13.53
N GLU A 438 -22.68 -8.83 13.02
CA GLU A 438 -21.45 -8.94 13.81
C GLU A 438 -20.89 -7.56 14.19
N LEU A 439 -20.86 -6.62 13.24
CA LEU A 439 -20.45 -5.23 13.49
C LEU A 439 -21.34 -4.55 14.54
N GLU A 440 -22.67 -4.60 14.36
CA GLU A 440 -23.61 -4.01 15.32
C GLU A 440 -23.47 -4.62 16.72
N LYS A 441 -23.23 -5.94 16.80
CA LYS A 441 -23.00 -6.65 18.07
C LYS A 441 -21.72 -6.20 18.76
N ILE A 442 -20.63 -5.98 18.02
CA ILE A 442 -19.33 -5.54 18.58
C ILE A 442 -19.41 -4.09 19.08
N ILE A 443 -20.07 -3.23 18.32
CA ILE A 443 -20.15 -1.79 18.65
C ILE A 443 -21.15 -1.54 19.78
N SER A 444 -22.22 -2.34 19.86
CA SER A 444 -23.27 -2.20 20.89
C SER A 444 -22.96 -2.92 22.21
N SER A 445 -21.84 -3.66 22.30
CA SER A 445 -21.41 -4.34 23.54
C SER A 445 -20.64 -3.43 24.47
#